data_AF-A0A674HC96-F1
#
_entry.id   AF-A0A674HC96-F1
#
_cell.length_a   1.000
_cell.length_b   1.000
_cell.length_c   1.000
_cell.angle_alpha   90.00
_cell.angle_beta   90.00
_cell.angle_gamma   90.00
#
_symmetry.space_group_name_H-M   'P 1'
#
loop_
_entity.id
_entity.type
_entity.pdbx_description
1 polymer ?
#
loop_
_entity_poly.entity_id
_entity_poly.type
_entity_poly.pdbx_seq_one_letter_code
_entity_poly.pdbx_strand_id
1 'polypeptide(L)'
;MQCGHAAELAWQPAYTLWYLFHWRRSSSWFGATKEEELIAEEEEELTPEEKRKLERKLKKERKKKERQLMREAGIPIKKVEPKKPSGSERALAYLTSWSKNPKEWKFQKTRQTWLLLHMYDKEKVPDKYFPILLDYLQGLQGNARDKTVQKAEAFMKEFDGSDGEDPDLLGKCERIRQVLQLLS
;
A
#
# COMPACT_ATOMS: atom_id res chain seq x y z
N MET A 1 -37.62 16.73 -46.95
CA MET A 1 -37.54 18.09 -46.37
C MET A 1 -37.27 17.97 -44.86
N GLN A 2 -36.27 18.72 -44.39
CA GLN A 2 -36.07 19.21 -43.01
C GLN A 2 -35.72 18.24 -41.86
N CYS A 3 -34.39 18.13 -41.66
CA CYS A 3 -33.57 18.43 -40.47
C CYS A 3 -34.17 18.58 -39.06
N GLY A 4 -33.42 18.07 -38.06
CA GLY A 4 -33.40 18.52 -36.64
C GLY A 4 -33.03 17.38 -35.68
N HIS A 5 -31.74 17.07 -35.46
CA HIS A 5 -30.83 17.53 -34.38
C HIS A 5 -31.25 17.29 -32.91
N ALA A 6 -30.23 16.92 -32.11
CA ALA A 6 -30.11 16.82 -30.64
C ALA A 6 -30.54 15.47 -30.01
N ALA A 7 -29.63 14.54 -29.68
CA ALA A 7 -28.61 14.56 -28.61
C ALA A 7 -29.19 14.26 -27.21
N GLU A 8 -29.05 13.02 -26.74
CA GLU A 8 -28.72 12.77 -25.33
C GLU A 8 -28.08 11.37 -25.16
N LEU A 9 -26.75 11.38 -25.04
CA LEU A 9 -25.96 10.23 -24.59
C LEU A 9 -25.89 10.29 -23.07
N ALA A 10 -26.56 9.35 -22.40
CA ALA A 10 -26.39 9.12 -20.97
C ALA A 10 -25.88 7.68 -20.71
N TRP A 11 -24.56 7.59 -20.57
CA TRP A 11 -23.83 6.80 -19.56
C TRP A 11 -24.12 5.30 -19.39
N GLN A 12 -23.21 4.48 -19.93
CA GLN A 12 -22.75 3.25 -19.27
C GLN A 12 -21.22 3.33 -19.11
N PRO A 13 -20.65 3.38 -17.90
CA PRO A 13 -19.20 3.38 -17.73
C PRO A 13 -18.66 1.94 -17.57
N ALA A 14 -17.59 1.72 -18.33
CA ALA A 14 -16.50 0.80 -18.02
C ALA A 14 -16.66 -0.69 -18.36
N TYR A 15 -16.87 -1.03 -19.64
CA TYR A 15 -16.37 -2.30 -20.21
C TYR A 15 -16.13 -2.20 -21.73
N THR A 16 -15.40 -1.19 -22.22
CA THR A 16 -15.10 -1.02 -23.67
C THR A 16 -13.73 -0.37 -23.98
N LEU A 17 -12.71 -0.53 -23.13
CA LEU A 17 -11.33 -0.08 -23.42
C LEU A 17 -10.29 -1.20 -23.33
N TRP A 18 -10.67 -2.38 -23.79
CA TRP A 18 -9.72 -3.47 -24.05
C TRP A 18 -9.74 -3.94 -25.52
N TYR A 19 -10.84 -3.73 -26.25
CA TYR A 19 -11.00 -4.24 -27.62
C TYR A 19 -10.67 -3.26 -28.76
N LEU A 20 -10.20 -2.03 -28.46
CA LEU A 20 -9.87 -1.01 -29.47
C LEU A 20 -8.36 -0.74 -29.66
N PHE A 21 -7.47 -1.53 -29.04
CA PHE A 21 -6.01 -1.41 -29.26
C PHE A 21 -5.41 -2.52 -30.15
N HIS A 22 -6.23 -3.41 -30.74
CA HIS A 22 -5.68 -4.58 -31.44
C HIS A 22 -6.32 -4.98 -32.78
N TRP A 23 -7.16 -4.13 -33.38
CA TRP A 23 -7.82 -4.44 -34.67
C TRP A 23 -7.57 -3.32 -35.69
N ARG A 24 -6.88 -3.67 -36.81
CA ARG A 24 -6.61 -2.89 -38.05
C ARG A 24 -5.27 -2.12 -38.05
N ARG A 25 -4.14 -2.69 -38.47
CA ARG A 25 -3.73 -3.21 -39.79
C ARG A 25 -3.80 -2.16 -40.93
N SER A 26 -2.61 -1.62 -41.27
CA SER A 26 -2.11 -1.27 -42.60
C SER A 26 -2.87 -0.26 -43.47
N SER A 27 -2.22 0.87 -43.77
CA SER A 27 -2.13 1.49 -45.11
C SER A 27 -1.13 2.65 -45.08
N SER A 28 -0.06 2.51 -45.88
CA SER A 28 0.86 3.58 -46.27
C SER A 28 0.12 4.65 -47.07
N TRP A 29 0.45 5.94 -46.88
CA TRP A 29 0.74 6.94 -47.94
C TRP A 29 0.72 8.38 -47.40
N PHE A 30 1.70 9.16 -47.90
CA PHE A 30 1.74 10.63 -48.06
C PHE A 30 2.27 11.53 -46.93
N GLY A 31 3.52 11.98 -47.12
CA GLY A 31 3.88 13.40 -47.07
C GLY A 31 4.59 13.90 -45.81
N ALA A 32 5.83 13.46 -45.57
CA ALA A 32 6.71 14.12 -44.61
C ALA A 32 7.02 15.55 -45.11
N THR A 33 6.45 16.55 -44.46
CA THR A 33 6.79 17.96 -44.71
C THR A 33 8.17 18.25 -44.12
N LYS A 34 9.03 18.88 -44.91
CA LYS A 34 10.38 19.36 -44.56
C LYS A 34 10.45 20.29 -43.33
N GLU A 35 9.28 20.65 -42.80
CA GLU A 35 9.06 21.47 -41.60
C GLU A 35 8.99 20.62 -40.31
N GLU A 36 8.65 19.31 -40.40
CA GLU A 36 8.70 18.35 -39.28
C GLU A 36 10.15 17.90 -38.98
N GLU A 37 11.02 17.89 -40.00
CA GLU A 37 12.43 17.51 -39.87
C GLU A 37 13.24 18.58 -39.10
N LEU A 38 12.89 19.87 -39.26
CA LEU A 38 13.52 20.99 -38.55
C LEU A 38 13.14 21.06 -37.06
N ILE A 39 11.95 20.58 -36.68
CA ILE A 39 11.52 20.51 -35.26
C ILE A 39 12.17 19.31 -34.55
N ALA A 40 12.47 18.23 -35.30
CA ALA A 40 13.15 17.06 -34.76
C ALA A 40 14.65 17.29 -34.51
N GLU A 41 15.32 18.07 -35.36
CA GLU A 41 16.75 18.38 -35.23
C GLU A 41 17.04 19.29 -34.01
N GLU A 42 16.13 20.21 -33.68
CA GLU A 42 16.23 21.03 -32.46
C GLU A 42 15.95 20.22 -31.17
N GLU A 43 15.25 19.08 -31.27
CA GLU A 43 15.02 18.15 -30.14
C GLU A 43 16.17 17.14 -29.95
N GLU A 44 17.11 17.04 -30.90
CA GLU A 44 18.20 16.07 -30.91
C GLU A 44 19.46 16.55 -30.16
N GLU A 45 19.60 17.84 -29.86
CA GLU A 45 20.76 18.37 -29.10
C GLU A 45 20.63 18.30 -27.57
N LEU A 46 19.51 17.80 -27.03
CA LEU A 46 19.36 17.65 -25.57
C LEU A 46 19.78 16.25 -25.11
N THR A 47 20.76 16.22 -24.21
CA THR A 47 21.25 14.98 -23.62
C THR A 47 20.10 14.19 -22.95
N PRO A 48 20.15 12.84 -22.92
CA PRO A 48 19.11 12.02 -22.28
C PRO A 48 18.85 12.40 -20.81
N GLU A 49 19.83 12.98 -20.12
CA GLU A 49 19.68 13.50 -18.76
C GLU A 49 18.84 14.77 -18.70
N GLU A 50 18.95 15.66 -19.69
CA GLU A 50 18.17 16.89 -19.78
C GLU A 50 16.72 16.60 -20.13
N LYS A 51 16.45 15.65 -21.05
CA LYS A 51 15.10 15.15 -21.34
C LYS A 51 14.41 14.61 -20.08
N ARG A 52 15.12 13.79 -19.29
CA ARG A 52 14.59 13.25 -18.02
C ARG A 52 14.36 14.34 -16.95
N LYS A 53 15.20 15.40 -16.94
CA LYS A 53 15.06 16.54 -16.03
C LYS A 53 13.86 17.42 -16.41
N LEU A 54 13.64 17.62 -17.71
CA LEU A 54 12.52 18.37 -18.25
C LEU A 54 11.19 17.64 -17.99
N GLU A 55 11.14 16.32 -18.22
CA GLU A 55 9.97 15.49 -17.95
C GLU A 55 9.60 15.52 -16.46
N ARG A 56 10.59 15.44 -15.56
CA ARG A 56 10.38 15.57 -14.11
C ARG A 56 9.87 16.97 -13.72
N LYS A 57 10.36 18.03 -14.36
CA LYS A 57 9.88 19.40 -14.15
C LYS A 57 8.44 19.56 -14.62
N LEU A 58 8.11 19.09 -15.82
CA LEU A 58 6.76 19.12 -16.40
C LEU A 58 5.75 18.33 -15.53
N LYS A 59 6.16 17.17 -15.02
CA LYS A 59 5.32 16.38 -14.09
C LYS A 59 5.07 17.09 -12.76
N LYS A 60 6.07 17.81 -12.23
CA LYS A 60 5.93 18.61 -11.00
C LYS A 60 5.02 19.83 -11.23
N GLU A 61 5.19 20.52 -12.35
CA GLU A 61 4.36 21.66 -12.73
C GLU A 61 2.90 21.27 -12.96
N ARG A 62 2.65 20.16 -13.66
CA ARG A 62 1.29 19.63 -13.85
C ARG A 62 0.62 19.31 -12.51
N LYS A 63 1.35 18.67 -11.59
CA LYS A 63 0.85 18.35 -10.23
C LYS A 63 0.62 19.60 -9.38
N LYS A 64 1.39 20.67 -9.59
CA LYS A 64 1.23 21.96 -8.89
C LYS A 64 0.01 22.71 -9.41
N LYS A 65 -0.18 22.79 -10.73
CA LYS A 65 -1.35 23.40 -11.39
C LYS A 65 -2.64 22.67 -11.04
N GLU A 66 -2.64 21.33 -11.04
CA GLU A 66 -3.80 20.55 -10.62
C GLU A 66 -4.18 20.81 -9.16
N ARG A 67 -3.21 20.88 -8.24
CA ARG A 67 -3.47 21.25 -6.83
C ARG A 67 -3.98 22.68 -6.68
N GLN A 68 -3.51 23.61 -7.51
CA GLN A 68 -3.93 25.02 -7.49
C GLN A 68 -5.36 25.17 -8.02
N LEU A 69 -5.69 24.55 -9.16
CA LEU A 69 -7.05 24.51 -9.72
C LEU A 69 -8.05 23.89 -8.73
N MET A 70 -7.66 22.83 -8.02
CA MET A 70 -8.48 22.21 -6.98
C MET A 70 -8.68 23.10 -5.74
N ARG A 71 -7.79 24.07 -5.50
CA ARG A 71 -7.90 25.05 -4.40
C ARG A 71 -8.72 26.27 -4.82
N GLU A 72 -8.57 26.71 -6.06
CA GLU A 72 -9.30 27.84 -6.66
C GLU A 72 -10.76 27.50 -6.97
N ALA A 73 -11.06 26.24 -7.30
CA ALA A 73 -12.43 25.80 -7.58
C ALA A 73 -13.37 25.86 -6.36
N GLY A 74 -12.86 26.11 -5.14
CA GLY A 74 -13.69 26.38 -3.95
C GLY A 74 -14.66 25.26 -3.57
N ILE A 75 -14.55 24.07 -4.18
CA ILE A 75 -15.46 22.95 -3.92
C ILE A 75 -15.08 22.38 -2.55
N PRO A 76 -15.97 22.42 -1.53
CA PRO A 76 -15.77 21.64 -0.33
C PRO A 76 -16.07 20.20 -0.71
N ILE A 77 -15.12 19.54 -1.40
CA ILE A 77 -15.17 18.11 -1.54
C ILE A 77 -14.93 17.59 -0.13
N LYS A 78 -16.02 17.27 0.58
CA LYS A 78 -15.97 16.21 1.59
C LYS A 78 -15.57 14.95 0.84
N LYS A 79 -14.28 14.85 0.50
CA LYS A 79 -13.65 13.59 0.15
C LYS A 79 -13.77 12.82 1.45
N VAL A 80 -14.77 11.97 1.53
CA VAL A 80 -14.65 10.79 2.37
C VAL A 80 -13.55 9.97 1.70
N GLU A 81 -12.30 10.41 1.91
CA GLU A 81 -11.16 9.60 1.52
C GLU A 81 -11.34 8.28 2.26
N PRO A 82 -11.30 7.12 1.58
CA PRO A 82 -11.30 5.86 2.29
C PRO A 82 -10.14 5.92 3.27
N LYS A 83 -10.45 5.87 4.57
CA LYS A 83 -9.45 5.96 5.63
C LYS A 83 -8.37 4.94 5.29
N LYS A 84 -7.16 5.42 5.03
CA LYS A 84 -6.04 4.54 4.72
C LYS A 84 -5.93 3.53 5.86
N PRO A 85 -5.81 2.24 5.55
CA PRO A 85 -5.85 1.24 6.60
C PRO A 85 -4.69 1.49 7.57
N SER A 86 -5.01 1.43 8.85
CA SER A 86 -4.06 1.70 9.93
C SER A 86 -2.94 0.66 9.96
N GLY A 87 -1.87 0.95 10.71
CA GLY A 87 -0.74 0.02 10.86
C GLY A 87 -1.19 -1.36 11.36
N SER A 88 -2.11 -1.38 12.33
CA SER A 88 -2.70 -2.60 12.88
C SER A 88 -3.55 -3.34 11.86
N GLU A 89 -4.47 -2.67 11.18
CA GLU A 89 -5.33 -3.30 10.16
C GLU A 89 -4.50 -3.99 9.07
N ARG A 90 -3.42 -3.34 8.61
CA ARG A 90 -2.52 -3.92 7.60
C ARG A 90 -1.76 -5.14 8.13
N ALA A 91 -1.38 -5.14 9.41
CA ALA A 91 -0.69 -6.27 10.04
C ALA A 91 -1.64 -7.46 10.29
N LEU A 92 -2.87 -7.19 10.72
CA LEU A 92 -3.90 -8.21 10.91
C LEU A 92 -4.36 -8.82 9.58
N ALA A 93 -4.47 -8.01 8.52
CA ALA A 93 -4.73 -8.50 7.17
C ALA A 93 -3.59 -9.39 6.65
N TYR A 94 -2.33 -9.02 6.95
CA TYR A 94 -1.15 -9.83 6.64
C TYR A 94 -1.17 -11.19 7.35
N LEU A 95 -1.57 -11.22 8.62
CA LEU A 95 -1.69 -12.47 9.38
C LEU A 95 -2.83 -13.34 8.84
N THR A 96 -3.95 -12.72 8.47
CA THR A 96 -5.10 -13.41 7.88
C THR A 96 -4.78 -13.99 6.50
N SER A 97 -4.01 -13.28 5.67
CA SER A 97 -3.60 -13.80 4.36
C SER A 97 -2.61 -14.94 4.48
N TRP A 98 -1.71 -14.89 5.48
CA TRP A 98 -0.81 -15.99 5.80
C TRP A 98 -1.59 -17.28 6.15
N SER A 99 -2.60 -17.20 7.02
CA SER A 99 -3.34 -18.40 7.43
C SER A 99 -4.28 -18.95 6.36
N LYS A 100 -4.93 -18.07 5.58
CA LYS A 100 -5.90 -18.49 4.56
C LYS A 100 -5.26 -18.95 3.26
N ASN A 101 -4.27 -18.20 2.76
CA ASN A 101 -3.68 -18.39 1.44
C ASN A 101 -2.15 -18.41 1.51
N PRO A 102 -1.53 -19.41 2.15
CA PRO A 102 -0.08 -19.46 2.34
C PRO A 102 0.71 -19.52 1.02
N LYS A 103 0.10 -19.98 -0.09
CA LYS A 103 0.74 -20.07 -1.42
C LYS A 103 1.00 -18.71 -2.06
N GLU A 104 0.08 -17.76 -1.90
CA GLU A 104 0.21 -16.40 -2.46
C GLU A 104 0.82 -15.42 -1.47
N TRP A 105 0.98 -15.86 -0.21
CA TRP A 105 1.50 -15.05 0.84
C TRP A 105 2.95 -14.65 0.58
N LYS A 106 3.22 -13.36 0.72
CA LYS A 106 4.55 -12.78 0.59
C LYS A 106 5.00 -12.27 1.93
N PHE A 107 6.20 -12.63 2.33
CA PHE A 107 6.81 -12.14 3.56
C PHE A 107 6.92 -10.60 3.54
N GLN A 108 6.36 -9.96 4.57
CA GLN A 108 6.42 -8.50 4.73
C GLN A 108 7.07 -8.15 6.06
N LYS A 109 8.39 -7.89 6.03
CA LYS A 109 9.19 -7.59 7.22
C LYS A 109 8.57 -6.50 8.11
N THR A 110 8.09 -5.41 7.52
CA THR A 110 7.44 -4.32 8.26
C THR A 110 6.21 -4.79 9.06
N ARG A 111 5.41 -5.72 8.52
CA ARG A 111 4.24 -6.26 9.21
C ARG A 111 4.64 -7.22 10.33
N GLN A 112 5.63 -8.08 10.07
CA GLN A 112 6.17 -8.97 11.10
C GLN A 112 6.76 -8.17 12.26
N THR A 113 7.59 -7.16 12.00
CA THR A 113 8.15 -6.30 13.05
C THR A 113 7.06 -5.59 13.85
N TRP A 114 6.00 -5.12 13.18
CA TRP A 114 4.86 -4.53 13.87
C TRP A 114 4.13 -5.54 14.77
N LEU A 115 3.89 -6.75 14.29
CA LEU A 115 3.27 -7.83 15.08
C LEU A 115 4.11 -8.17 16.31
N LEU A 116 5.41 -8.42 16.15
CA LEU A 116 6.32 -8.75 17.26
C LEU A 116 6.41 -7.64 18.31
N LEU A 117 6.23 -6.38 17.90
CA LEU A 117 6.25 -5.25 18.82
C LEU A 117 4.95 -5.11 19.63
N HIS A 118 3.80 -5.46 19.04
CA HIS A 118 2.47 -5.17 19.59
C HIS A 118 1.65 -6.40 19.96
N MET A 119 2.22 -7.60 19.88
CA MET A 119 1.49 -8.85 20.13
C MET A 119 0.98 -9.00 21.56
N TYR A 120 1.61 -8.33 22.51
CA TYR A 120 1.19 -8.38 23.92
C TYR A 120 -0.01 -7.48 24.20
N ASP A 121 -0.26 -6.45 23.38
CA ASP A 121 -1.37 -5.51 23.58
C ASP A 121 -2.68 -6.08 23.00
N LYS A 122 -3.70 -6.29 23.85
CA LYS A 122 -5.02 -6.80 23.41
C LYS A 122 -5.77 -5.85 22.49
N GLU A 123 -5.58 -4.54 22.67
CA GLU A 123 -6.18 -3.52 21.81
C GLU A 123 -5.59 -3.52 20.39
N LYS A 124 -4.28 -3.77 20.27
CA LYS A 124 -3.56 -3.74 18.99
C LYS A 124 -3.72 -5.05 18.23
N VAL A 125 -3.65 -6.16 18.96
CA VAL A 125 -3.88 -7.51 18.43
C VAL A 125 -5.02 -8.12 19.23
N PRO A 126 -6.27 -8.05 18.73
CA PRO A 126 -7.41 -8.66 19.40
C PRO A 126 -7.24 -10.18 19.58
N ASP A 127 -7.85 -10.73 20.63
CA ASP A 127 -7.71 -12.15 21.01
C ASP A 127 -8.06 -13.11 19.86
N LYS A 128 -8.98 -12.73 18.97
CA LYS A 128 -9.33 -13.54 17.77
C LYS A 128 -8.16 -13.81 16.82
N TYR A 129 -7.16 -12.93 16.79
CA TYR A 129 -5.97 -13.06 15.93
C TYR A 129 -4.78 -13.65 16.66
N PHE A 130 -4.80 -13.67 17.99
CA PHE A 130 -3.65 -14.08 18.79
C PHE A 130 -3.28 -15.57 18.57
N PRO A 131 -4.22 -16.53 18.52
CA PRO A 131 -3.89 -17.91 18.17
C PRO A 131 -3.24 -18.06 16.79
N ILE A 132 -3.76 -17.35 15.78
CA ILE A 132 -3.17 -17.34 14.42
C ILE A 132 -1.75 -16.76 14.46
N LEU A 133 -1.50 -15.78 15.33
CA LEU A 133 -0.18 -15.21 15.53
C LEU A 133 0.77 -16.21 16.19
N LEU A 134 0.31 -16.98 17.19
CA LEU A 134 1.12 -18.04 17.80
C LEU A 134 1.53 -19.10 16.75
N ASP A 135 0.60 -19.55 15.90
CA ASP A 135 0.92 -20.47 14.80
C ASP A 135 1.95 -19.86 13.85
N TYR A 136 1.86 -18.56 13.57
CA TYR A 136 2.85 -17.84 12.76
C TYR A 136 4.22 -17.77 13.45
N LEU A 137 4.25 -17.58 14.78
CA LEU A 137 5.48 -17.54 15.58
C LEU A 137 6.20 -18.89 15.61
N GLN A 138 5.47 -20.00 15.51
CA GLN A 138 6.07 -21.34 15.45
C GLN A 138 7.01 -21.50 14.25
N GLY A 139 6.74 -20.78 13.15
CA GLY A 139 7.59 -20.78 11.96
C GLY A 139 8.80 -19.85 12.02
N LEU A 140 9.03 -19.11 13.12
CA LEU A 140 10.20 -18.24 13.25
C LEU A 140 11.48 -19.05 13.46
N GLN A 141 12.53 -18.68 12.74
CA GLN A 141 13.82 -19.34 12.81
C GLN A 141 14.96 -18.32 12.97
N GLY A 142 16.05 -18.77 13.61
CA GLY A 142 17.28 -18.00 13.82
C GLY A 142 17.07 -16.70 14.59
N ASN A 143 17.79 -15.66 14.18
CA ASN A 143 17.85 -14.37 14.89
C ASN A 143 16.50 -13.72 15.20
N ALA A 144 15.46 -13.96 14.39
CA ALA A 144 14.13 -13.40 14.66
C ALA A 144 13.48 -14.07 15.89
N ARG A 145 13.64 -15.39 16.04
CA ARG A 145 13.19 -16.16 17.19
C ARG A 145 13.97 -15.73 18.43
N ASP A 146 15.30 -15.73 18.37
CA ASP A 146 16.16 -15.43 19.52
C ASP A 146 15.87 -14.03 20.10
N LYS A 147 15.73 -13.03 19.22
CA LYS A 147 15.38 -11.66 19.64
C LYS A 147 13.97 -11.55 20.23
N THR A 148 13.04 -12.40 19.80
CA THR A 148 11.68 -12.41 20.32
C THR A 148 11.66 -13.01 21.72
N VAL A 149 12.38 -14.12 21.93
CA VAL A 149 12.57 -14.75 23.25
C VAL A 149 13.24 -13.78 24.21
N GLN A 150 14.40 -13.21 23.86
CA GLN A 150 15.12 -12.26 24.72
C GLN A 150 14.24 -11.07 25.14
N LYS A 151 13.42 -10.54 24.22
CA LYS A 151 12.49 -9.46 24.55
C LYS A 151 11.36 -9.91 25.46
N ALA A 152 10.80 -11.09 25.22
CA ALA A 152 9.75 -11.65 26.05
C ALA A 152 10.24 -11.94 27.48
N GLU A 153 11.45 -12.49 27.64
CA GLU A 153 12.10 -12.71 28.93
C GLU A 153 12.36 -11.40 29.67
N ALA A 154 12.86 -10.38 28.96
CA ALA A 154 13.07 -9.05 29.53
C ALA A 154 11.75 -8.46 30.04
N PHE A 155 10.67 -8.54 29.26
CA PHE A 155 9.36 -8.09 29.71
C PHE A 155 8.87 -8.88 30.93
N MET A 156 9.00 -10.20 30.96
CA MET A 156 8.59 -11.01 32.13
C MET A 156 9.32 -10.56 33.40
N LYS A 157 10.62 -10.32 33.30
CA LYS A 157 11.44 -9.86 34.43
C LYS A 157 11.03 -8.47 34.93
N GLU A 158 10.63 -7.57 34.04
CA GLU A 158 10.12 -6.25 34.42
C GLU A 158 8.79 -6.37 35.17
N PHE A 159 7.92 -7.32 34.78
CA PHE A 159 6.63 -7.53 35.43
C PHE A 159 6.73 -8.23 36.79
N ASP A 160 7.63 -9.18 36.96
CA ASP A 160 7.86 -9.85 38.26
C ASP A 160 8.36 -8.89 39.36
N GLY A 161 8.91 -7.72 38.97
CA GLY A 161 9.36 -6.68 39.91
C GLY A 161 8.32 -5.58 40.17
N SER A 162 7.17 -5.59 39.49
CA SER A 162 6.11 -4.61 39.68
C SER A 162 4.87 -5.27 40.29
N ASP A 163 4.59 -4.98 41.56
CA ASP A 163 3.39 -5.42 42.28
C ASP A 163 2.11 -4.68 41.81
N GLY A 164 1.95 -4.51 40.49
CA GLY A 164 0.92 -3.67 39.88
C GLY A 164 -0.31 -4.46 39.47
N GLU A 165 -1.41 -4.29 40.21
CA GLU A 165 -2.76 -4.81 39.91
C GLU A 165 -3.45 -4.12 38.71
N ASP A 166 -2.71 -3.77 37.65
CA ASP A 166 -3.31 -3.24 36.42
C ASP A 166 -3.81 -4.41 35.54
N PRO A 167 -5.13 -4.50 35.25
CA PRO A 167 -5.68 -5.52 34.37
C PRO A 167 -5.04 -5.59 32.98
N ASP A 168 -4.55 -4.47 32.43
CA ASP A 168 -3.87 -4.45 31.13
C ASP A 168 -2.49 -5.12 31.22
N LEU A 169 -1.74 -4.87 32.31
CA LEU A 169 -0.46 -5.51 32.55
C LEU A 169 -0.61 -7.01 32.77
N LEU A 170 -1.61 -7.44 33.55
CA LEU A 170 -1.95 -8.86 33.71
C LEU A 170 -2.24 -9.54 32.36
N GLY A 171 -2.98 -8.85 31.49
CA GLY A 171 -3.27 -9.32 30.13
C GLY A 171 -2.02 -9.48 29.26
N LYS A 172 -1.05 -8.57 29.39
CA LYS A 172 0.25 -8.66 28.69
C LYS A 172 1.10 -9.79 29.22
N CYS A 173 1.22 -9.92 30.55
CA CYS A 173 1.96 -11.00 31.20
C CYS A 173 1.50 -12.37 30.70
N GLU A 174 0.19 -12.58 30.62
CA GLU A 174 -0.37 -13.83 30.12
C GLU A 174 0.06 -14.15 28.68
N ARG A 175 -0.01 -13.16 27.79
CA ARG A 175 0.45 -13.34 26.40
C ARG A 175 1.96 -13.58 26.31
N ILE A 176 2.76 -12.91 27.14
CA ILE A 176 4.21 -13.13 27.19
C ILE A 176 4.51 -14.56 27.61
N ARG A 177 3.82 -15.10 28.63
CA ARG A 177 3.98 -16.51 29.04
C ARG A 177 3.70 -17.47 27.90
N GLN A 178 2.60 -17.26 27.17
CA GLN A 178 2.25 -18.12 26.02
C GLN A 178 3.30 -18.06 24.91
N VAL A 179 3.86 -16.87 24.63
CA VAL A 179 4.93 -16.73 23.64
C VAL A 179 6.22 -17.42 24.10
N LEU A 180 6.62 -17.26 25.37
CA LEU A 180 7.79 -17.93 25.93
C LEU A 180 7.63 -19.45 25.92
N GLN A 181 6.47 -19.97 26.30
CA GLN A 181 6.19 -21.40 26.27
C GLN A 181 6.26 -21.98 24.86
N LEU A 182 5.84 -21.22 23.85
CA LEU A 182 5.90 -21.64 22.45
C LEU A 182 7.34 -21.62 21.88
N LEU A 183 8.13 -20.61 22.28
CA LEU A 183 9.45 -20.34 21.69
C LEU A 183 10.62 -20.87 22.53
N SER A 184 10.37 -21.43 23.71
CA SER A 184 11.35 -22.22 24.47
C SER A 184 11.73 -23.52 23.74
#